data_AF-A0A4Q5YGJ0-F1
#
_entry.id   AF-A0A4Q5YGJ0-F1
#
_cell.length_a   1.000
_cell.length_b   1.000
_cell.length_c   1.000
_cell.angle_alpha   90.00
_cell.angle_beta   90.00
_cell.angle_gamma   90.00
#
_symmetry.space_group_name_H-M   'P 1'
#
loop_
_entity.id
_entity.type
_entity.pdbx_description
1 polymer ?
#
loop_
_entity_poly.entity_id
_entity_poly.type
_entity_poly.pdbx_seq_one_letter_code
_entity_poly.pdbx_strand_id
1 'polypeptide(L)'
;DGMYIYDRQNDSFAPVPGFNFQTQSILEDKNGLLWICTLGSGVLTYDRQSGRIHNFRNDPADSNTLASNMVNGQFIDSGGNCWFATEGGLSRLKPGTHDFETFTIKDGLPSNFLFKILEDSQHNLWISSARGLTRFDVAGRDFRTYTTANGLLNDQFNWNSAYKDSLGRMYFGSVKGMISFVPEKLTPNSMLPPVYITGLQINNREVPVNREGSPLQKSILYTSGVQLGHKQSTFSIDFAGLSYISPEINGYAYKMDGLDKEWTILKARRKAYFTELPAGTYTFRVKASNNSGIWNHKEATLRIVVLPPFWLSAWAYLLYALITAGIIRLIVWNYHKRISEKNKRRIEQIQHEKENELYRNKIEFFTNIAHEIRTPLT
;
A
#
# COMPACT_ATOMS: atom_id res chain seq x y z
N ASP A 1 -33.36 -5.75 36.30
CA ASP A 1 -33.03 -5.19 34.98
C ASP A 1 -34.24 -4.50 34.40
N GLY A 2 -34.10 -3.25 33.98
CA GLY A 2 -35.19 -2.49 33.36
C GLY A 2 -35.11 -0.99 33.60
N MET A 3 -36.08 -0.27 33.05
CA MET A 3 -36.23 1.18 33.24
C MET A 3 -37.24 1.46 34.35
N TYR A 4 -36.89 2.40 35.23
CA TYR A 4 -37.72 2.79 36.37
C TYR A 4 -37.91 4.30 36.38
N ILE A 5 -39.10 4.75 36.77
CA ILE A 5 -39.41 6.14 37.06
C ILE A 5 -39.33 6.30 38.57
N TYR A 6 -38.47 7.22 39.02
CA TYR A 6 -38.37 7.59 40.42
C TYR A 6 -39.36 8.71 40.74
N ASP A 7 -40.32 8.41 41.61
CA ASP A 7 -41.23 9.39 42.19
C ASP A 7 -40.60 9.98 43.45
N ARG A 8 -40.15 11.24 43.34
CA ARG A 8 -39.53 11.99 44.43
C ARG A 8 -40.46 12.30 45.59
N GLN A 9 -41.77 12.37 45.35
CA GLN A 9 -42.73 12.73 46.41
C GLN A 9 -43.00 11.55 47.34
N ASN A 10 -43.15 10.38 46.73
CA ASN A 10 -43.44 9.13 47.45
C ASN A 10 -42.20 8.29 47.75
N ASP A 11 -41.00 8.79 47.38
CA ASP A 11 -39.71 8.09 47.47
C ASP A 11 -39.78 6.63 46.98
N SER A 12 -40.35 6.46 45.78
CA SER A 12 -40.67 5.14 45.24
C SER A 12 -40.26 5.00 43.78
N PHE A 13 -40.08 3.76 43.33
CA PHE A 13 -39.74 3.43 41.95
C PHE A 13 -40.88 2.69 41.29
N ALA A 14 -41.37 3.21 40.16
CA ALA A 14 -42.34 2.54 39.32
C ALA A 14 -41.63 1.95 38.09
N PRO A 15 -41.74 0.63 37.82
CA PRO A 15 -41.17 0.05 36.61
C PRO A 15 -41.91 0.55 35.37
N VAL A 16 -41.18 0.79 34.28
CA VAL A 16 -41.80 1.09 32.98
C VAL A 16 -42.12 -0.24 32.28
N PRO A 17 -43.40 -0.56 32.02
CA PRO A 17 -43.78 -1.82 31.40
C PRO A 17 -43.12 -2.00 30.03
N GLY A 18 -42.69 -3.23 29.73
CA GLY A 18 -42.07 -3.56 28.45
C GLY A 18 -40.58 -3.20 28.32
N PHE A 19 -39.97 -2.59 29.34
CA PHE A 19 -38.54 -2.28 29.36
C PHE A 19 -37.74 -3.28 30.20
N ASN A 20 -37.29 -4.36 29.56
CA ASN A 20 -36.39 -5.37 30.13
C ASN A 20 -35.05 -5.40 29.35
N PHE A 21 -34.44 -4.24 29.14
CA PHE A 21 -33.19 -4.11 28.39
C PHE A 21 -32.07 -3.57 29.27
N GLN A 22 -30.84 -4.04 29.01
CA GLN A 22 -29.65 -3.49 29.64
C GLN A 22 -29.36 -2.11 29.05
N THR A 23 -29.84 -1.07 29.74
CA THR A 23 -29.79 0.32 29.27
C THR A 23 -28.46 0.97 29.62
N GLN A 24 -27.82 1.60 28.63
CA GLN A 24 -26.54 2.31 28.77
C GLN A 24 -26.71 3.82 28.91
N SER A 25 -27.71 4.40 28.24
CA SER A 25 -28.02 5.82 28.35
C SER A 25 -29.45 6.13 27.90
N ILE A 26 -30.00 7.22 28.44
CA ILE A 26 -31.31 7.77 28.08
C ILE A 26 -31.12 9.26 27.75
N LEU A 27 -31.76 9.72 26.68
CA LEU A 27 -31.71 11.10 26.19
C LEU A 27 -33.11 11.48 25.75
N GLU A 28 -33.58 12.64 26.17
CA GLU A 28 -34.86 13.19 25.74
C GLU A 28 -34.60 14.16 24.59
N ASP A 29 -35.31 14.00 23.48
CA ASP A 29 -35.27 14.97 22.40
C ASP A 29 -36.21 16.16 22.64
N LYS A 30 -36.15 17.16 21.75
CA LYS A 30 -36.97 18.37 21.85
C LYS A 30 -38.49 18.13 21.78
N ASN A 31 -38.92 16.96 21.29
CA ASN A 31 -40.33 16.57 21.18
C ASN A 31 -40.79 15.74 22.38
N GLY A 32 -39.91 15.46 23.35
CA GLY A 32 -40.20 14.61 24.51
C GLY A 32 -40.10 13.11 24.24
N LEU A 33 -39.55 12.69 23.08
CA LEU A 33 -39.30 11.29 22.79
C LEU A 33 -38.01 10.87 23.51
N LEU A 34 -38.08 9.77 24.26
CA LEU A 34 -36.90 9.22 24.93
C LEU A 34 -36.16 8.29 23.99
N TRP A 35 -34.90 8.60 23.72
CA TRP A 35 -33.93 7.75 23.03
C TRP A 35 -33.15 6.95 24.06
N ILE A 36 -33.11 5.64 23.88
CA ILE A 36 -32.58 4.69 24.86
C ILE A 36 -31.56 3.78 24.17
N CYS A 37 -30.30 3.95 24.53
CA CYS A 37 -29.21 3.08 24.09
C CYS A 37 -29.14 1.83 24.96
N THR A 38 -28.92 0.68 24.33
CA THR A 38 -28.82 -0.60 25.05
C THR A 38 -27.55 -1.35 24.72
N LEU A 39 -27.18 -2.24 25.64
CA LEU A 39 -26.16 -3.25 25.41
C LEU A 39 -26.83 -4.49 24.80
N GLY A 40 -26.83 -4.59 23.47
CA GLY A 40 -27.23 -5.79 22.73
C GLY A 40 -28.63 -5.78 22.12
N SER A 41 -29.45 -4.76 22.41
CA SER A 41 -30.81 -4.64 21.84
C SER A 41 -30.99 -3.47 20.87
N GLY A 42 -29.91 -2.73 20.54
CA GLY A 42 -29.97 -1.59 19.64
C GLY A 42 -30.39 -0.28 20.34
N VAL A 43 -31.08 0.57 19.58
CA VAL A 43 -31.63 1.84 20.07
C VAL A 43 -33.14 1.73 20.15
N LEU A 44 -33.71 2.05 21.30
CA LEU A 44 -35.15 2.14 21.47
C LEU A 44 -35.59 3.59 21.57
N THR A 45 -36.77 3.88 21.03
CA THR A 45 -37.48 5.12 21.33
C THR A 45 -38.70 4.81 22.17
N TYR A 46 -39.02 5.69 23.11
CA TYR A 46 -40.19 5.58 23.97
C TYR A 46 -40.94 6.91 24.00
N ASP A 47 -42.15 6.89 23.46
CA ASP A 47 -43.09 8.00 23.56
C ASP A 47 -43.90 7.86 24.86
N ARG A 48 -43.69 8.80 25.78
CA ARG A 48 -44.32 8.81 27.10
C ARG A 48 -45.83 9.04 27.04
N GLN A 49 -46.33 9.71 25.99
CA GLN A 49 -47.76 10.04 25.85
C GLN A 49 -48.54 8.84 25.30
N SER A 50 -48.02 8.21 24.24
CA SER A 50 -48.70 7.08 23.60
C SER A 50 -48.31 5.72 24.18
N GLY A 51 -47.23 5.66 24.96
CA GLY A 51 -46.63 4.42 25.46
C GLY A 51 -45.97 3.57 24.38
N ARG A 52 -45.82 4.10 23.15
CA ARG A 52 -45.26 3.35 22.02
C ARG A 52 -43.74 3.22 22.16
N ILE A 53 -43.26 2.02 21.84
CA ILE A 53 -41.84 1.69 21.76
C ILE A 53 -41.52 1.33 20.31
N HIS A 54 -40.45 1.92 19.78
CA HIS A 54 -39.88 1.51 18.50
C HIS A 54 -38.43 1.10 18.70
N ASN A 55 -37.99 0.03 18.02
CA ASN A 55 -36.65 -0.54 18.19
C ASN A 55 -35.88 -0.54 16.87
N PHE A 56 -34.77 0.18 16.85
CA PHE A 56 -33.79 0.18 15.78
C PHE A 56 -32.69 -0.83 16.08
N ARG A 57 -32.59 -1.87 15.24
CA ARG A 57 -31.59 -2.93 15.38
C ARG A 57 -30.67 -2.97 14.16
N ASN A 58 -29.48 -3.51 14.36
CA ASN A 58 -28.59 -3.89 13.29
C ASN A 58 -29.17 -5.10 12.53
N ASP A 59 -29.26 -4.97 11.22
CA ASP A 59 -29.40 -6.07 10.27
C ASP A 59 -28.13 -6.13 9.41
N PRO A 60 -27.29 -7.18 9.55
CA PRO A 60 -26.09 -7.34 8.74
C PRO A 60 -26.33 -7.38 7.23
N ALA A 61 -27.56 -7.69 6.79
CA ALA A 61 -27.94 -7.70 5.37
C ALA A 61 -28.34 -6.32 4.83
N ASP A 62 -28.59 -5.33 5.69
CA ASP A 62 -29.02 -3.98 5.30
C ASP A 62 -28.13 -2.89 5.91
N SER A 63 -27.34 -2.24 5.06
CA SER A 63 -26.45 -1.14 5.42
C SER A 63 -27.16 0.13 5.91
N ASN A 64 -28.48 0.25 5.72
CA ASN A 64 -29.29 1.35 6.23
C ASN A 64 -29.76 1.12 7.67
N THR A 65 -29.33 0.05 8.33
CA THR A 65 -29.63 -0.20 9.73
C THR A 65 -28.51 0.26 10.66
N LEU A 66 -28.76 0.22 11.97
CA LEU A 66 -27.80 0.58 13.00
C LEU A 66 -26.49 -0.23 12.84
N ALA A 67 -25.32 0.36 13.06
CA ALA A 67 -24.04 -0.31 12.84
C ALA A 67 -23.78 -1.51 13.78
N SER A 68 -24.31 -1.45 15.01
CA SER A 68 -24.23 -2.54 15.98
C SER A 68 -25.33 -2.41 17.02
N ASN A 69 -25.82 -3.54 17.52
CA ASN A 69 -26.77 -3.59 18.62
C ASN A 69 -26.15 -3.23 19.99
N MET A 70 -24.81 -3.14 20.07
CA MET A 70 -24.09 -2.65 21.24
C MET A 70 -23.90 -1.13 21.10
N VAL A 71 -24.77 -0.36 21.76
CA VAL A 71 -24.78 1.10 21.67
C VAL A 71 -24.27 1.71 22.97
N ASN A 72 -23.09 2.33 22.90
CA ASN A 72 -22.37 2.84 24.05
C ASN A 72 -22.75 4.27 24.40
N GLY A 73 -23.16 5.07 23.42
CA GLY A 73 -23.52 6.46 23.64
C GLY A 73 -24.41 7.02 22.54
N GLN A 74 -25.13 8.07 22.89
CA GLN A 74 -25.95 8.84 21.97
C GLN A 74 -25.74 10.33 22.17
N PHE A 75 -26.01 11.08 21.12
CA PHE A 75 -25.92 12.53 21.11
C PHE A 75 -26.87 13.11 20.05
N ILE A 76 -27.56 14.19 20.39
CA ILE A 76 -28.33 14.98 19.43
C ILE A 76 -27.52 16.24 19.18
N ASP A 77 -27.12 16.46 17.93
CA ASP A 77 -26.38 17.67 17.57
C ASP A 77 -27.29 18.89 17.53
N SER A 78 -26.67 20.07 17.48
CA SER A 78 -27.37 21.35 17.37
C SER A 78 -28.28 21.48 16.14
N GLY A 79 -28.03 20.69 15.08
CA GLY A 79 -28.88 20.56 13.91
C GLY A 79 -30.10 19.64 14.11
N GLY A 80 -30.18 18.93 15.24
CA GLY A 80 -31.22 17.97 15.56
C GLY A 80 -30.99 16.57 15.00
N ASN A 81 -29.80 16.26 14.47
CA ASN A 81 -29.47 14.90 14.03
C ASN A 81 -29.14 14.02 15.23
N CYS A 82 -29.63 12.78 15.20
CA CYS A 82 -29.34 11.79 16.21
C CYS A 82 -28.12 10.95 15.82
N TRP A 83 -27.13 10.91 16.70
CA TRP A 83 -25.88 10.19 16.53
C TRP A 83 -25.74 9.12 17.60
N PHE A 84 -25.23 7.95 17.20
CA PHE A 84 -25.06 6.79 18.06
C PHE A 84 -23.63 6.26 17.92
N ALA A 85 -22.91 6.27 19.04
CA ALA A 85 -21.62 5.63 19.19
C ALA A 85 -21.85 4.16 19.51
N THR A 86 -21.50 3.28 18.57
CA THR A 86 -21.71 1.83 18.70
C THR A 86 -20.37 1.10 18.74
N GLU A 87 -20.41 -0.22 18.90
CA GLU A 87 -19.26 -1.11 18.71
C GLU A 87 -18.98 -1.46 17.24
N GLY A 88 -19.85 -1.03 16.32
CA GLY A 88 -19.73 -1.23 14.87
C GLY A 88 -19.33 0.03 14.09
N GLY A 89 -19.17 1.17 14.77
CA GLY A 89 -18.92 2.47 14.16
C GLY A 89 -19.87 3.55 14.66
N LEU A 90 -19.85 4.70 14.00
CA LEU A 90 -20.74 5.83 14.28
C LEU A 90 -21.96 5.71 13.38
N SER A 91 -23.16 5.68 13.95
CA SER A 91 -24.40 5.70 13.17
C SER A 91 -25.12 7.03 13.32
N ARG A 92 -25.52 7.64 12.21
CA ARG A 92 -26.38 8.82 12.15
C ARG A 92 -27.76 8.41 11.65
N LEU A 93 -28.82 8.76 12.36
CA LEU A 93 -30.17 8.62 11.84
C LEU A 93 -30.43 9.67 10.74
N LYS A 94 -30.88 9.22 9.56
CA LYS A 94 -31.21 10.12 8.46
C LYS A 94 -32.49 10.90 8.80
N PRO A 95 -32.54 12.23 8.57
CA PRO A 95 -33.71 13.03 8.92
C PRO A 95 -34.99 12.55 8.24
N GLY A 96 -36.06 12.39 9.03
CA GLY A 96 -37.38 12.02 8.52
C GLY A 96 -37.53 10.56 8.08
N THR A 97 -36.52 9.71 8.28
CA THR A 97 -36.58 8.28 7.96
C THR A 97 -36.21 7.42 9.17
N HIS A 98 -36.27 6.10 8.99
CA HIS A 98 -35.79 5.11 9.98
C HIS A 98 -34.43 4.52 9.58
N ASP A 99 -33.76 5.14 8.60
CA ASP A 99 -32.50 4.66 8.05
C ASP A 99 -31.31 5.30 8.77
N PHE A 100 -30.22 4.58 8.82
CA PHE A 100 -28.94 5.02 9.33
C PHE A 100 -27.92 5.21 8.21
N GLU A 101 -27.05 6.18 8.41
CA GLU A 101 -25.76 6.29 7.73
C GLU A 101 -24.68 5.89 8.73
N THR A 102 -23.78 5.00 8.31
CA THR A 102 -22.75 4.44 9.18
C THR A 102 -21.36 4.84 8.72
N PHE A 103 -20.53 5.29 9.67
CA PHE A 103 -19.13 5.62 9.47
C PHE A 103 -18.25 4.65 10.27
N THR A 104 -17.21 4.15 9.63
CA THR A 104 -16.32 3.09 10.14
C THR A 104 -14.85 3.45 9.97
N ILE A 105 -13.96 2.51 10.29
CA ILE A 105 -12.53 2.61 9.99
C ILE A 105 -12.25 2.90 8.51
N LYS A 106 -13.11 2.43 7.59
CA LYS A 106 -12.95 2.68 6.15
C LYS A 106 -13.10 4.16 5.80
N ASP A 107 -13.89 4.88 6.59
CA ASP A 107 -14.23 6.28 6.37
C ASP A 107 -13.26 7.24 7.06
N GLY A 108 -12.43 6.74 7.98
CA GLY A 108 -11.39 7.52 8.66
C GLY A 108 -11.36 7.39 10.18
N LEU A 109 -12.30 6.64 10.78
CA LEU A 109 -12.26 6.38 12.22
C LEU A 109 -11.04 5.52 12.61
N PRO A 110 -10.44 5.72 13.80
CA PRO A 110 -9.32 4.90 14.25
C PRO A 110 -9.75 3.54 14.80
N SER A 111 -11.02 3.40 15.16
CA SER A 111 -11.66 2.20 15.69
C SER A 111 -13.16 2.25 15.44
N ASN A 112 -13.79 1.09 15.25
CA ASN A 112 -15.25 0.96 15.24
C ASN A 112 -15.85 0.98 16.66
N PHE A 113 -15.02 0.80 17.68
CA PHE A 113 -15.44 0.80 19.08
C PHE A 113 -15.47 2.23 19.62
N LEU A 114 -16.66 2.84 19.62
CA LEU A 114 -16.89 4.22 20.02
C LEU A 114 -17.61 4.29 21.35
N PHE A 115 -17.39 5.36 22.12
CA PHE A 115 -17.93 5.48 23.49
C PHE A 115 -18.84 6.68 23.68
N LYS A 116 -18.34 7.90 23.51
CA LYS A 116 -19.08 9.13 23.79
C LYS A 116 -18.82 10.16 22.71
N ILE A 117 -19.85 10.99 22.49
CA ILE A 117 -19.87 12.02 21.46
C ILE A 117 -20.18 13.35 22.15
N LEU A 118 -19.43 14.39 21.78
CA LEU A 118 -19.70 15.78 22.12
C LEU A 118 -19.63 16.64 20.86
N GLU A 119 -20.21 17.83 20.88
CA GLU A 119 -20.13 18.80 19.79
C GLU A 119 -19.41 20.07 20.25
N ASP A 120 -18.52 20.59 19.42
CA ASP A 120 -17.84 21.88 19.66
C ASP A 120 -18.66 23.08 19.16
N SER A 121 -18.14 24.30 19.36
CA SER A 121 -18.84 25.51 18.90
C SER A 121 -18.86 25.69 17.38
N GLN A 122 -18.07 24.90 16.65
CA GLN A 122 -17.99 24.90 15.18
C GLN A 122 -18.81 23.74 14.58
N HIS A 123 -19.64 23.06 15.37
CA HIS A 123 -20.47 21.93 14.95
C HIS A 123 -19.69 20.68 14.51
N ASN A 124 -18.42 20.57 14.91
CA ASN A 124 -17.69 19.31 14.76
C ASN A 124 -18.01 18.37 15.91
N LEU A 125 -18.07 17.08 15.61
CA LEU A 125 -18.26 16.05 16.61
C LEU A 125 -16.92 15.54 17.14
N TRP A 126 -16.80 15.47 18.46
CA TRP A 126 -15.67 14.89 19.17
C TRP A 126 -16.08 13.54 19.75
N ILE A 127 -15.46 12.49 19.23
CA ILE A 127 -15.87 11.10 19.42
C ILE A 127 -14.72 10.33 20.07
N SER A 128 -14.94 9.86 21.29
CA SER A 128 -13.97 9.03 22.01
C SER A 128 -14.09 7.57 21.58
N SER A 129 -12.94 6.90 21.39
CA SER A 129 -12.89 5.52 20.92
C SER A 129 -11.91 4.65 21.71
N ALA A 130 -11.83 3.37 21.39
CA ALA A 130 -10.81 2.48 21.94
C ALA A 130 -9.38 2.78 21.44
N ARG A 131 -9.21 3.60 20.38
CA ARG A 131 -7.92 3.89 19.73
C ARG A 131 -7.70 5.38 19.42
N GLY A 132 -8.15 6.24 20.32
CA GLY A 132 -7.92 7.68 20.25
C GLY A 132 -9.20 8.50 20.28
N LEU A 133 -9.01 9.80 20.15
CA LEU A 133 -10.09 10.79 20.09
C LEU A 133 -10.21 11.30 18.66
N THR A 134 -11.42 11.31 18.11
CA THR A 134 -11.64 11.74 16.73
C THR A 134 -12.47 13.01 16.69
N ARG A 135 -12.00 14.01 15.95
CA ARG A 135 -12.81 15.15 15.52
C ARG A 135 -13.38 14.85 14.13
N PHE A 136 -14.68 14.91 13.99
CA PHE A 136 -15.40 14.71 12.74
C PHE A 136 -16.06 16.01 12.30
N ASP A 137 -15.61 16.54 11.17
CA ASP A 137 -16.27 17.64 10.47
C ASP A 137 -17.43 17.06 9.66
N VAL A 138 -18.66 17.32 10.13
CA VAL A 138 -19.88 16.79 9.53
C VAL A 138 -20.13 17.38 8.14
N ALA A 139 -19.77 18.65 7.92
CA ALA A 139 -20.01 19.35 6.66
C ALA A 139 -18.98 18.95 5.59
N GLY A 140 -17.71 18.90 5.97
CA GLY A 140 -16.60 18.48 5.09
C GLY A 140 -16.45 16.96 4.95
N ARG A 141 -17.10 16.18 5.81
CA ARG A 141 -16.92 14.72 5.97
C ARG A 141 -15.46 14.32 6.20
N ASP A 142 -14.74 15.10 7.02
CA ASP A 142 -13.33 14.85 7.34
C ASP A 142 -13.16 14.33 8.77
N PHE A 143 -12.34 13.29 8.91
CA PHE A 143 -12.03 12.66 10.20
C PHE A 143 -10.59 12.95 10.59
N ARG A 144 -10.42 13.61 11.73
CA ARG A 144 -9.10 13.87 12.31
C ARG A 144 -8.94 13.14 13.64
N THR A 145 -8.06 12.15 13.65
CA THR A 145 -7.75 11.37 14.86
C THR A 145 -6.59 11.99 15.63
N TYR A 146 -6.72 12.02 16.95
CA TYR A 146 -5.69 12.33 17.92
C TYR A 146 -5.36 11.08 18.74
N THR A 147 -4.06 10.78 18.88
CA THR A 147 -3.53 9.66 19.67
C THR A 147 -2.49 10.12 20.67
N THR A 148 -1.83 9.19 21.36
CA THR A 148 -0.63 9.41 22.17
C THR A 148 0.45 10.18 21.41
N ALA A 149 0.57 9.99 20.10
CA ALA A 149 1.49 10.75 19.25
C ALA A 149 1.17 12.26 19.22
N ASN A 150 -0.07 12.65 19.49
CA ASN A 150 -0.53 14.04 19.59
C ASN A 150 -0.53 14.60 21.02
N GLY A 151 -0.07 13.81 22.01
CA GLY A 151 -0.03 14.21 23.41
C GLY A 151 -1.20 13.73 24.27
N LEU A 152 -2.05 12.81 23.77
CA LEU A 152 -3.00 12.13 24.65
C LEU A 152 -2.26 11.26 25.68
N LEU A 153 -2.81 11.12 26.89
CA LEU A 153 -2.23 10.29 27.95
C LEU A 153 -2.17 8.80 27.57
N ASN A 154 -3.16 8.35 26.80
CA ASN A 154 -3.31 7.03 26.22
C ASN A 154 -4.35 7.09 25.09
N ASP A 155 -4.48 6.01 24.31
CA ASP A 155 -5.42 5.95 23.20
C ASP A 155 -6.80 5.39 23.60
N GLN A 156 -6.89 4.66 24.71
CA GLN A 156 -8.14 4.02 25.12
C GLN A 156 -8.96 4.91 26.06
N PHE A 157 -10.15 5.31 25.60
CA PHE A 157 -11.12 6.05 26.40
C PHE A 157 -12.08 5.11 27.15
N ASN A 158 -12.82 5.66 28.12
CA ASN A 158 -13.79 4.92 28.92
C ASN A 158 -15.23 5.13 28.42
N TRP A 159 -16.09 4.16 28.73
CA TRP A 159 -17.54 4.27 28.49
C TRP A 159 -18.14 5.47 29.20
N ASN A 160 -19.07 6.17 28.52
CA ASN A 160 -19.83 7.29 29.07
C ASN A 160 -19.01 8.43 29.73
N SER A 161 -17.71 8.53 29.42
CA SER A 161 -16.79 9.44 30.11
C SER A 161 -16.43 10.65 29.26
N ALA A 162 -17.41 11.54 29.05
CA ALA A 162 -17.15 12.84 28.45
C ALA A 162 -18.12 13.92 28.96
N TYR A 163 -17.63 15.15 29.06
CA TYR A 163 -18.40 16.32 29.48
C TYR A 163 -17.90 17.58 28.77
N LYS A 164 -18.82 18.50 28.43
CA LYS A 164 -18.49 19.85 27.93
C LYS A 164 -19.00 20.86 28.93
N ASP A 165 -18.13 21.75 29.42
CA ASP A 165 -18.55 22.83 30.31
C ASP A 165 -19.15 24.02 29.55
N SER A 166 -19.70 24.98 30.29
CA SER A 166 -20.33 26.19 29.74
C SER A 166 -19.35 27.13 29.02
N LEU A 167 -18.05 26.97 29.24
CA LEU A 167 -16.99 27.74 28.57
C LEU A 167 -16.49 27.03 27.30
N GLY A 168 -17.07 25.88 26.93
CA GLY A 168 -16.72 25.11 25.74
C GLY A 168 -15.51 24.18 25.92
N ARG A 169 -14.94 24.07 27.13
CA ARG A 169 -13.89 23.08 27.37
C ARG A 169 -14.50 21.70 27.45
N MET A 170 -13.85 20.76 26.78
CA MET A 170 -14.22 19.36 26.78
C MET A 170 -13.32 18.57 27.71
N TYR A 171 -13.91 17.59 28.38
CA TYR A 171 -13.27 16.65 29.27
C TYR A 171 -13.61 15.25 28.78
N PHE A 172 -12.60 14.41 28.62
CA PHE A 172 -12.77 13.00 28.26
C PHE A 172 -11.98 12.13 29.23
N GLY A 173 -12.64 11.16 29.85
CA GLY A 173 -11.99 10.20 30.73
C GLY A 173 -11.42 9.01 29.96
N SER A 174 -10.24 8.60 30.38
CA SER A 174 -9.49 7.51 29.79
C SER A 174 -8.99 6.55 30.86
N VAL A 175 -8.46 5.40 30.44
CA VAL A 175 -7.92 4.39 31.37
C VAL A 175 -6.81 4.95 32.26
N LYS A 176 -6.08 5.99 31.81
CA LYS A 176 -4.98 6.62 32.56
C LYS A 176 -5.33 7.93 33.27
N GLY A 177 -6.59 8.36 33.24
CA GLY A 177 -7.01 9.60 33.90
C GLY A 177 -8.01 10.38 33.07
N MET A 178 -7.84 11.70 32.99
CA MET A 178 -8.74 12.58 32.28
C MET A 178 -7.95 13.56 31.42
N ILE A 179 -8.44 13.79 30.21
CA ILE A 179 -7.88 14.73 29.25
C ILE A 179 -8.86 15.90 29.14
N SER A 180 -8.35 17.14 29.15
CA SER A 180 -9.17 18.32 28.90
C SER A 180 -8.52 19.26 27.91
N PHE A 181 -9.32 19.86 27.04
CA PHE A 181 -8.86 20.82 26.04
C PHE A 181 -10.02 21.72 25.58
N VAL A 182 -9.66 22.82 24.93
CA VAL A 182 -10.62 23.74 24.29
C VAL A 182 -10.45 23.58 22.78
N PRO A 183 -11.43 23.03 22.05
CA PRO A 183 -11.32 22.74 20.62
C PRO A 183 -10.84 23.93 19.79
N GLU A 184 -11.33 25.14 20.08
CA GLU A 184 -11.06 26.37 19.35
C GLU A 184 -9.62 26.87 19.52
N LYS A 185 -8.93 26.41 20.58
CA LYS A 185 -7.52 26.75 20.83
C LYS A 185 -6.54 25.78 20.19
N LEU A 186 -7.02 24.71 19.55
CA LEU A 186 -6.17 23.76 18.86
C LEU A 186 -5.69 24.34 17.54
N THR A 187 -4.42 24.76 17.50
CA THR A 187 -3.80 25.24 16.27
C THR A 187 -3.30 24.06 15.44
N PRO A 188 -3.71 23.93 14.16
CA PRO A 188 -3.14 22.93 13.26
C PRO A 188 -1.67 23.22 13.02
N ASN A 189 -0.86 22.16 12.88
CA ASN A 189 0.55 22.31 12.55
C ASN A 189 0.68 22.73 11.08
N SER A 190 1.23 23.91 10.83
CA SER A 190 1.51 24.45 9.49
C SER A 190 2.96 24.24 9.04
N MET A 191 3.81 23.65 9.89
CA MET A 191 5.21 23.40 9.55
C MET A 191 5.30 22.31 8.49
N LEU A 192 5.97 22.61 7.38
CA LEU A 192 6.25 21.66 6.30
C LEU A 192 7.61 21.01 6.56
N PRO A 193 7.68 19.71 6.88
CA PRO A 193 8.96 19.06 7.16
C PRO A 193 9.81 18.99 5.89
N PRO A 194 11.05 19.51 5.89
CA PRO A 194 12.00 19.15 4.85
C PRO A 194 12.33 17.66 4.96
N VAL A 195 12.46 17.00 3.83
CA VAL A 195 12.76 15.57 3.74
C VAL A 195 14.18 15.36 3.24
N TYR A 196 14.88 14.39 3.82
CA TYR A 196 16.25 14.05 3.48
C TYR A 196 16.37 12.54 3.28
N ILE A 197 17.22 12.15 2.33
CA ILE A 197 17.61 10.76 2.13
C ILE A 197 18.79 10.49 3.07
N THR A 198 18.57 9.65 4.06
CA THR A 198 19.51 9.45 5.18
C THR A 198 20.37 8.22 5.01
N GLY A 199 19.95 7.25 4.19
CA GLY A 199 20.66 5.98 4.04
C GLY A 199 20.45 5.34 2.68
N LEU A 200 21.47 4.61 2.23
CA LEU A 200 21.41 3.70 1.11
C LEU A 200 22.01 2.37 1.55
N GLN A 201 21.26 1.30 1.39
CA GLN A 201 21.74 -0.06 1.64
C GLN A 201 21.64 -0.88 0.36
N ILE A 202 22.72 -1.57 0.01
CA ILE A 202 22.77 -2.46 -1.16
C ILE A 202 22.86 -3.89 -0.62
N ASN A 203 21.98 -4.78 -1.08
CA ASN A 203 21.91 -6.16 -0.59
C ASN A 203 21.86 -6.25 0.95
N ASN A 204 21.04 -5.38 1.56
CA ASN A 204 20.88 -5.22 3.02
C ASN A 204 22.18 -4.88 3.80
N ARG A 205 23.17 -4.28 3.13
CA ARG A 205 24.40 -3.77 3.78
C ARG A 205 24.53 -2.28 3.56
N GLU A 206 24.90 -1.56 4.61
CA GLU A 206 25.20 -0.13 4.51
C GLU A 206 26.37 0.12 3.56
N VAL A 207 26.23 1.15 2.74
CA VAL A 207 27.23 1.51 1.74
C VAL A 207 28.25 2.47 2.36
N PRO A 208 29.53 2.07 2.49
CA PRO A 208 30.55 2.94 3.07
C PRO A 208 30.88 4.10 2.12
N VAL A 209 31.18 5.28 2.66
CA VAL A 209 31.55 6.46 1.86
C VAL A 209 33.03 6.43 1.49
N ASN A 210 33.36 6.79 0.25
CA ASN A 210 34.73 6.98 -0.25
C ASN A 210 35.64 5.74 -0.05
N ARG A 211 35.10 4.54 -0.35
CA ARG A 211 35.86 3.28 -0.36
C ARG A 211 35.83 2.64 -1.75
N GLU A 212 36.83 1.82 -2.02
CA GLU A 212 36.93 1.05 -3.27
C GLU A 212 35.71 0.13 -3.45
N GLY A 213 35.10 0.16 -4.64
CA GLY A 213 33.87 -0.58 -4.95
C GLY A 213 32.58 0.01 -4.36
N SER A 214 32.66 1.11 -3.60
CA SER A 214 31.47 1.84 -3.15
C SER A 214 30.95 2.78 -4.23
N PRO A 215 29.63 2.80 -4.47
CA PRO A 215 29.03 3.77 -5.38
C PRO A 215 28.86 5.17 -4.73
N LEU A 216 29.19 5.35 -3.44
CA LEU A 216 29.11 6.63 -2.73
C LEU A 216 30.49 7.27 -2.53
N GLN A 217 30.70 8.43 -3.15
CA GLN A 217 31.89 9.26 -2.96
C GLN A 217 31.77 10.24 -1.78
N LYS A 218 30.53 10.63 -1.44
CA LYS A 218 30.20 11.49 -0.31
C LYS A 218 28.98 10.93 0.41
N SER A 219 28.63 11.50 1.58
CA SER A 219 27.42 11.10 2.30
C SER A 219 26.19 11.17 1.40
N ILE A 220 25.29 10.20 1.56
CA ILE A 220 24.05 10.11 0.79
C ILE A 220 23.21 11.38 0.89
N LEU A 221 23.26 12.07 2.03
CA LEU A 221 22.59 13.35 2.28
C LEU A 221 22.94 14.45 1.26
N TYR A 222 24.16 14.41 0.72
CA TYR A 222 24.65 15.40 -0.23
C TYR A 222 24.82 14.83 -1.64
N THR A 223 24.39 13.58 -1.87
CA THR A 223 24.57 12.87 -3.13
C THR A 223 23.37 13.09 -4.03
N SER A 224 23.60 13.67 -5.22
CA SER A 224 22.55 13.91 -6.22
C SER A 224 22.30 12.69 -7.12
N GLY A 225 23.28 11.79 -7.24
CA GLY A 225 23.11 10.56 -7.98
C GLY A 225 24.13 9.48 -7.67
N VAL A 226 23.73 8.24 -7.92
CA VAL A 226 24.47 7.01 -7.60
C VAL A 226 24.46 6.09 -8.81
N GLN A 227 25.60 5.51 -9.12
CA GLN A 227 25.75 4.51 -10.18
C GLN A 227 25.93 3.14 -9.54
N LEU A 228 25.05 2.21 -9.87
CA LEU A 228 25.01 0.86 -9.32
C LEU A 228 25.41 -0.15 -10.40
N GLY A 229 26.29 -1.08 -10.04
CA GLY A 229 26.59 -2.23 -10.89
C GLY A 229 25.39 -3.19 -11.00
N HIS A 230 25.40 -4.08 -11.99
CA HIS A 230 24.31 -5.04 -12.19
C HIS A 230 24.02 -5.94 -10.96
N LYS A 231 25.05 -6.29 -10.17
CA LYS A 231 24.91 -7.09 -8.93
C LYS A 231 24.42 -6.26 -7.72
N GLN A 232 24.25 -4.95 -7.90
CA GLN A 232 23.82 -3.99 -6.88
C GLN A 232 22.41 -3.46 -7.18
N SER A 233 21.64 -4.15 -8.03
CA SER A 233 20.27 -3.79 -8.43
C SER A 233 19.22 -4.01 -7.35
N THR A 234 19.57 -4.69 -6.26
CA THR A 234 18.73 -4.83 -5.06
C THR A 234 19.25 -3.90 -3.96
N PHE A 235 18.44 -2.91 -3.60
CA PHE A 235 18.80 -1.89 -2.62
C PHE A 235 17.58 -1.34 -1.89
N SER A 236 17.84 -0.63 -0.80
CA SER A 236 16.83 0.10 -0.05
C SER A 236 17.32 1.50 0.30
N ILE A 237 16.38 2.43 0.37
CA ILE A 237 16.63 3.85 0.62
C ILE A 237 15.92 4.23 1.91
N ASP A 238 16.69 4.74 2.85
CA ASP A 238 16.19 5.30 4.11
C ASP A 238 16.02 6.82 3.96
N PHE A 239 14.93 7.35 4.50
CA PHE A 239 14.62 8.78 4.44
C PHE A 239 13.96 9.27 5.73
N ALA A 240 14.14 10.55 6.03
CA ALA A 240 13.57 11.19 7.21
C ALA A 240 13.01 12.57 6.90
N GLY A 241 11.82 12.86 7.41
CA GLY A 241 11.21 14.18 7.41
C GLY A 241 11.49 14.85 8.75
N LEU A 242 12.09 16.05 8.73
CA LEU A 242 12.38 16.80 9.95
C LEU A 242 11.14 17.55 10.42
N SER A 243 10.24 16.84 11.10
CA SER A 243 9.20 17.45 11.96
C SER A 243 9.34 16.90 13.37
N TYR A 244 9.62 17.80 14.31
CA TYR A 244 9.78 17.50 15.73
C TYR A 244 8.43 17.36 16.45
N ILE A 245 7.36 17.88 15.86
CA ILE A 245 6.00 17.78 16.37
C ILE A 245 5.44 16.44 15.87
N SER A 246 5.40 15.44 16.74
CA SER A 246 4.85 14.09 16.49
C SER A 246 5.51 13.32 15.32
N PRO A 247 6.81 12.98 15.40
CA PRO A 247 7.56 12.35 14.31
C PRO A 247 7.07 10.96 13.88
N GLU A 248 6.26 10.29 14.70
CA GLU A 248 5.75 8.94 14.44
C GLU A 248 4.55 8.89 13.50
N ILE A 249 3.83 10.01 13.34
CA ILE A 249 2.63 10.12 12.51
C ILE A 249 2.83 10.99 11.26
N ASN A 250 4.08 11.35 10.95
CA ASN A 250 4.42 12.00 9.69
C ASN A 250 4.23 11.01 8.54
N GLY A 251 3.41 11.38 7.56
CA GLY A 251 3.26 10.60 6.34
C GLY A 251 4.45 10.79 5.41
N TYR A 252 4.76 9.76 4.65
CA TYR A 252 5.75 9.81 3.59
C TYR A 252 5.12 9.34 2.29
N ALA A 253 5.53 9.90 1.18
CA ALA A 253 5.18 9.41 -0.13
C ALA A 253 6.43 9.34 -0.96
N TYR A 254 6.65 8.21 -1.63
CA TYR A 254 7.78 8.04 -2.53
C TYR A 254 7.33 7.54 -3.90
N LYS A 255 8.17 7.79 -4.90
CA LYS A 255 7.98 7.33 -6.27
C LYS A 255 9.34 7.12 -6.93
N MET A 256 9.49 6.05 -7.71
CA MET A 256 10.62 5.85 -8.59
C MET A 256 10.25 6.18 -10.03
N ASP A 257 10.60 7.36 -10.52
CA ASP A 257 10.39 7.70 -11.94
C ASP A 257 11.21 6.76 -12.83
N GLY A 258 10.55 6.20 -13.85
CA GLY A 258 11.10 5.15 -14.71
C GLY A 258 10.64 3.74 -14.30
N LEU A 259 10.01 3.57 -13.14
CA LEU A 259 9.39 2.32 -12.67
C LEU A 259 7.91 2.53 -12.29
N ASP A 260 7.65 3.47 -11.38
CA ASP A 260 6.33 3.72 -10.80
C ASP A 260 5.55 4.78 -11.59
N LYS A 261 4.25 4.56 -11.77
CA LYS A 261 3.33 5.57 -12.34
C LYS A 261 2.74 6.49 -11.26
N GLU A 262 2.39 5.92 -10.11
CA GLU A 262 1.73 6.61 -9.00
C GLU A 262 2.64 6.71 -7.77
N TRP A 263 2.24 7.54 -6.80
CA TRP A 263 2.94 7.68 -5.53
C TRP A 263 2.55 6.58 -4.56
N THR A 264 3.53 5.95 -3.92
CA THR A 264 3.29 5.03 -2.81
C THR A 264 3.28 5.79 -1.50
N ILE A 265 2.16 5.73 -0.76
CA ILE A 265 2.00 6.42 0.54
C ILE A 265 2.37 5.46 1.68
N LEU A 266 3.21 5.93 2.59
CA LEU A 266 3.64 5.26 3.80
C LEU A 266 3.20 6.08 5.02
N LYS A 267 2.58 5.42 6.01
CA LYS A 267 2.13 6.09 7.24
C LYS A 267 3.25 6.38 8.23
N ALA A 268 4.13 5.42 8.49
CA ALA A 268 5.22 5.55 9.47
C ALA A 268 6.54 4.92 9.01
N ARG A 269 6.54 4.15 7.92
CA ARG A 269 7.76 3.52 7.39
C ARG A 269 8.63 4.57 6.71
N ARG A 270 9.91 4.53 7.04
CA ARG A 270 10.94 5.48 6.60
C ARG A 270 11.92 4.89 5.58
N LYS A 271 11.50 3.78 4.94
CA LYS A 271 12.34 2.95 4.10
C LYS A 271 11.58 2.44 2.90
N ALA A 272 12.17 2.60 1.72
CA ALA A 272 11.67 2.03 0.46
C ALA A 272 12.62 0.93 -0.03
N TYR A 273 12.06 -0.15 -0.56
CA TYR A 273 12.80 -1.33 -1.00
C TYR A 273 12.60 -1.52 -2.51
N PHE A 274 13.70 -1.81 -3.21
CA PHE A 274 13.70 -2.14 -4.62
C PHE A 274 14.53 -3.40 -4.85
N THR A 275 13.98 -4.34 -5.60
CA THR A 275 14.58 -5.66 -5.84
C THR A 275 14.82 -5.86 -7.33
N GLU A 276 16.05 -6.24 -7.69
CA GLU A 276 16.43 -6.63 -9.05
C GLU A 276 16.00 -5.63 -10.14
N LEU A 277 16.24 -4.34 -9.89
CA LEU A 277 15.95 -3.29 -10.87
C LEU A 277 16.66 -3.55 -12.21
N PRO A 278 15.96 -3.46 -13.35
CA PRO A 278 16.57 -3.54 -14.67
C PRO A 278 17.63 -2.46 -14.89
N ALA A 279 18.50 -2.68 -15.87
CA ALA A 279 19.47 -1.66 -16.28
C ALA A 279 18.73 -0.44 -16.86
N GLY A 280 19.06 0.75 -16.37
CA GLY A 280 18.32 1.95 -16.70
C GLY A 280 18.70 3.16 -15.85
N THR A 281 18.10 4.30 -16.16
CA THR A 281 18.20 5.51 -15.34
C THR A 281 16.86 5.76 -14.67
N TYR A 282 16.89 5.90 -13.36
CA TYR A 282 15.74 6.14 -12.51
C TYR A 282 15.94 7.39 -11.66
N THR A 283 14.85 8.00 -11.21
CA THR A 283 14.90 9.09 -10.24
C THR A 283 13.98 8.75 -9.08
N PHE A 284 14.58 8.47 -7.92
CA PHE A 284 13.84 8.32 -6.69
C PHE A 284 13.41 9.70 -6.19
N ARG A 285 12.13 9.84 -5.86
CA ARG A 285 11.56 11.04 -5.27
C ARG A 285 10.85 10.68 -3.97
N VAL A 286 11.01 11.51 -2.96
CA VAL A 286 10.30 11.37 -1.70
C VAL A 286 9.85 12.73 -1.20
N LYS A 287 8.65 12.77 -0.62
CA LYS A 287 8.09 13.91 0.11
C LYS A 287 7.54 13.46 1.45
N ALA A 288 7.46 14.39 2.39
CA ALA A 288 6.91 14.17 3.71
C ALA A 288 5.69 15.06 3.95
N SER A 289 4.75 14.59 4.76
CA SER A 289 3.70 15.39 5.36
C SER A 289 3.94 15.56 6.84
N ASN A 290 3.38 16.61 7.40
CA ASN A 290 3.32 16.78 8.85
C ASN A 290 2.18 15.94 9.47
N ASN A 291 2.11 15.95 10.80
CA ASN A 291 1.03 15.32 11.57
C ASN A 291 -0.40 15.83 11.28
N SER A 292 -0.54 16.91 10.51
CA SER A 292 -1.82 17.48 10.09
C SER A 292 -2.18 17.12 8.65
N GLY A 293 -1.40 16.24 7.99
CA GLY A 293 -1.67 15.77 6.63
C GLY A 293 -1.25 16.76 5.52
N ILE A 294 -0.60 17.87 5.87
CA ILE A 294 -0.14 18.85 4.89
C ILE A 294 1.18 18.36 4.28
N TRP A 295 1.18 18.14 2.96
CA TRP A 295 2.33 17.63 2.21
C TRP A 295 3.28 18.75 1.81
N ASN A 296 4.58 18.53 2.04
CA ASN A 296 5.61 19.42 1.52
C ASN A 296 5.85 19.14 0.02
N HIS A 297 5.77 20.17 -0.81
CA HIS A 297 6.07 20.08 -2.25
C HIS A 297 7.57 20.08 -2.56
N LYS A 298 8.44 20.41 -1.59
CA LYS A 298 9.88 20.28 -1.74
C LYS A 298 10.30 18.82 -1.55
N GLU A 299 10.42 18.13 -2.67
CA GLU A 299 10.82 16.72 -2.76
C GLU A 299 12.34 16.57 -2.59
N ALA A 300 12.78 15.50 -1.91
CA ALA A 300 14.17 15.04 -2.02
C ALA A 300 14.26 14.06 -3.19
N THR A 301 15.29 14.23 -4.02
CA THR A 301 15.49 13.43 -5.22
C THR A 301 16.87 12.77 -5.23
N LEU A 302 16.93 11.57 -5.78
CA LEU A 302 18.17 10.83 -5.98
C LEU A 302 18.14 10.14 -7.34
N ARG A 303 19.08 10.51 -8.22
CA ARG A 303 19.22 9.85 -9.53
C ARG A 303 19.96 8.53 -9.36
N ILE A 304 19.40 7.44 -9.86
CA ILE A 304 19.97 6.10 -9.74
C ILE A 304 20.19 5.53 -11.13
N VAL A 305 21.41 5.14 -11.45
CA VAL A 305 21.76 4.54 -12.74
C VAL A 305 22.21 3.11 -12.50
N VAL A 306 21.43 2.13 -12.97
CA VAL A 306 21.78 0.71 -12.90
C VAL A 306 22.45 0.30 -14.20
N LEU A 307 23.70 -0.15 -14.12
CA LEU A 307 24.48 -0.53 -15.30
C LEU A 307 24.08 -1.92 -15.82
N PRO A 308 24.08 -2.12 -17.15
CA PRO A 308 23.88 -3.44 -17.72
C PRO A 308 25.05 -4.36 -17.34
N PRO A 309 24.80 -5.67 -17.24
CA PRO A 309 25.86 -6.64 -17.03
C PRO A 309 26.80 -6.70 -18.24
N PHE A 310 28.04 -7.15 -18.00
CA PHE A 310 29.09 -7.17 -19.02
C PHE A 310 28.75 -8.03 -20.25
N TRP A 311 27.92 -9.09 -20.11
CA TRP A 311 27.47 -9.93 -21.23
C TRP A 311 26.43 -9.26 -22.13
N LEU A 312 25.85 -8.15 -21.71
CA LEU A 312 25.00 -7.27 -22.52
C LEU A 312 25.77 -6.03 -23.03
N SER A 313 27.10 -5.99 -22.86
CA SER A 313 27.93 -4.91 -23.38
C SER A 313 28.10 -4.99 -24.90
N ALA A 314 28.37 -3.85 -25.55
CA ALA A 314 28.66 -3.80 -26.97
C ALA A 314 29.84 -4.72 -27.37
N TRP A 315 30.85 -4.83 -26.51
CA TRP A 315 31.97 -5.75 -26.70
C TRP A 315 31.58 -7.22 -26.61
N ALA A 316 30.64 -7.57 -25.72
CA ALA A 316 30.11 -8.92 -25.66
C ALA A 316 29.35 -9.27 -26.95
N TYR A 317 28.53 -8.34 -27.48
CA TYR A 317 27.88 -8.55 -28.78
C TYR A 317 28.88 -8.68 -29.94
N LEU A 318 29.97 -7.92 -29.94
CA LEU A 318 31.05 -8.06 -30.93
C LEU A 318 31.71 -9.44 -30.82
N LEU A 319 32.02 -9.89 -29.60
CA LEU A 319 32.56 -11.23 -29.35
C LEU A 319 31.59 -12.33 -29.80
N TYR A 320 30.29 -12.19 -29.53
CA TYR A 320 29.26 -13.12 -30.01
C TYR A 320 29.21 -13.16 -31.53
N ALA A 321 29.33 -12.01 -32.21
CA ALA A 321 29.39 -11.93 -33.66
C ALA A 321 30.65 -12.63 -34.22
N LEU A 322 31.80 -12.48 -33.55
CA LEU A 322 33.04 -13.15 -33.96
C LEU A 322 32.98 -14.67 -33.73
N ILE A 323 32.46 -15.13 -32.60
CA ILE A 323 32.30 -16.56 -32.32
C ILE A 323 31.34 -17.19 -33.32
N THR A 324 30.21 -16.54 -33.60
CA THR A 324 29.25 -17.03 -34.60
C THR A 324 29.85 -17.04 -36.00
N ALA A 325 30.58 -16.00 -36.41
CA ALA A 325 31.31 -16.00 -37.68
C ALA A 325 32.39 -17.09 -37.74
N GLY A 326 33.08 -17.36 -36.61
CA GLY A 326 34.05 -18.44 -36.47
C GLY A 326 33.40 -19.82 -36.64
N ILE A 327 32.26 -20.06 -35.98
CA ILE A 327 31.48 -21.29 -36.12
C ILE A 327 31.00 -21.47 -37.57
N ILE A 328 30.47 -20.42 -38.19
CA ILE A 328 30.04 -20.44 -39.59
C ILE A 328 31.23 -20.79 -40.50
N ARG A 329 32.39 -20.14 -40.29
CA ARG A 329 33.63 -20.46 -41.03
C ARG A 329 34.05 -21.91 -40.84
N LEU A 330 33.97 -22.45 -39.63
CA LEU A 330 34.34 -23.84 -39.30
C LEU A 330 33.39 -24.83 -39.97
N ILE A 331 32.09 -24.53 -40.00
CA ILE A 331 31.08 -25.32 -40.73
C ILE A 331 31.38 -25.30 -42.23
N VAL A 332 31.61 -24.11 -42.81
CA VAL A 332 31.94 -23.95 -44.24
C VAL A 332 33.24 -24.68 -44.60
N TRP A 333 34.26 -24.60 -43.74
CA TRP A 333 35.54 -25.29 -43.93
C TRP A 333 35.37 -26.81 -43.88
N ASN A 334 34.67 -27.35 -42.89
CA ASN A 334 34.36 -28.78 -42.81
C ASN A 334 33.53 -29.25 -44.02
N TYR A 335 32.58 -28.44 -44.46
CA TYR A 335 31.76 -28.72 -45.63
C TYR A 335 32.61 -28.77 -46.92
N HIS A 336 33.48 -27.78 -47.14
CA HIS A 336 34.41 -27.76 -48.27
C HIS A 336 35.38 -28.94 -48.23
N LYS A 337 35.90 -29.29 -47.05
CA LYS A 337 36.79 -30.44 -46.89
C LYS A 337 36.10 -31.75 -47.28
N ARG A 338 34.87 -31.98 -46.78
CA ARG A 338 34.07 -33.17 -47.15
C ARG A 338 33.76 -33.22 -48.65
N ILE A 339 33.44 -32.08 -49.27
CA ILE A 339 33.21 -31.99 -50.71
C ILE A 339 34.49 -32.29 -51.50
N SER A 340 35.61 -31.70 -51.10
CA SER A 340 36.89 -31.92 -51.77
C SER A 340 37.32 -33.39 -51.72
N GLU A 341 37.11 -34.06 -50.58
CA GLU A 341 37.37 -35.50 -50.45
C GLU A 341 36.43 -36.33 -51.35
N LYS A 342 35.15 -35.98 -51.45
CA LYS A 342 34.19 -36.65 -52.33
C LYS A 342 34.52 -36.44 -53.82
N ASN A 343 34.93 -35.22 -54.19
CA ASN A 343 35.33 -34.90 -55.56
C ASN A 343 36.62 -35.62 -55.94
N LYS A 344 37.60 -35.73 -55.03
CA LYS A 344 38.82 -36.51 -55.27
C LYS A 344 38.51 -37.99 -55.54
N ARG A 345 37.65 -38.61 -54.73
CA ARG A 345 37.19 -40.00 -54.95
C ARG A 345 36.49 -40.20 -56.29
N ARG A 346 35.67 -39.23 -56.74
CA ARG A 346 35.04 -39.27 -58.07
C ARG A 346 36.06 -39.19 -59.20
N ILE A 347 37.08 -38.35 -59.06
CA ILE A 347 38.16 -38.24 -60.07
C ILE A 347 38.96 -39.55 -60.14
N GLU A 348 39.28 -40.16 -58.99
CA GLU A 348 39.95 -41.47 -58.92
C GLU A 348 39.13 -42.57 -59.61
N GLN A 349 37.80 -42.60 -59.41
CA GLN A 349 36.91 -43.54 -60.11
C GLN A 349 36.92 -43.34 -61.63
N ILE A 350 36.79 -42.10 -62.10
CA ILE A 350 36.84 -41.77 -63.53
C ILE A 350 38.20 -42.15 -64.13
N GLN A 351 39.28 -41.97 -63.38
CA GLN A 351 40.62 -42.34 -63.84
C GLN A 351 40.80 -43.86 -63.95
N HIS A 352 40.27 -44.61 -62.99
CA HIS A 352 40.28 -46.08 -63.03
C HIS A 352 39.39 -46.63 -64.15
N GLU A 353 38.25 -46.00 -64.43
CA GLU A 353 37.40 -46.32 -65.59
C GLU A 353 38.13 -46.05 -66.91
N LYS A 354 38.80 -44.89 -67.05
CA LYS A 354 39.62 -44.58 -68.23
C LYS A 354 40.80 -45.52 -68.40
N GLU A 355 41.46 -45.92 -67.32
CA GLU A 355 42.57 -46.87 -67.36
C GLU A 355 42.08 -48.26 -67.80
N ASN A 356 40.94 -48.72 -67.28
CA ASN A 356 40.29 -49.95 -67.72
C ASN A 356 39.84 -49.88 -69.19
N GLU A 357 39.33 -48.74 -69.65
CA GLU A 357 38.97 -48.51 -71.05
C GLU A 357 40.22 -48.56 -71.95
N LEU A 358 41.31 -47.91 -71.54
CA LEU A 358 42.60 -47.96 -72.25
C LEU A 358 43.16 -49.39 -72.28
N TYR A 359 43.04 -50.12 -71.18
CA TYR A 359 43.47 -51.51 -71.07
C TYR A 359 42.64 -52.43 -71.98
N ARG A 360 41.32 -52.24 -72.02
CA ARG A 360 40.41 -52.97 -72.92
C ARG A 360 40.74 -52.66 -74.38
N ASN A 361 40.90 -51.39 -74.74
CA ASN A 361 41.30 -50.98 -76.10
C ASN A 361 42.66 -51.59 -76.49
N LYS A 362 43.63 -51.69 -75.55
CA LYS A 362 44.89 -52.40 -75.80
C LYS A 362 44.68 -53.89 -76.06
N ILE A 363 43.90 -54.58 -75.22
CA ILE A 363 43.59 -56.01 -75.43
C ILE A 363 42.89 -56.22 -76.77
N GLU A 364 41.91 -55.39 -77.11
CA GLU A 364 41.16 -55.48 -78.35
C GLU A 364 42.06 -55.25 -79.57
N PHE A 365 42.95 -54.25 -79.50
CA PHE A 365 44.00 -54.02 -80.51
C PHE A 365 44.93 -55.23 -80.66
N PHE A 366 45.46 -55.78 -79.57
CA PHE A 366 46.32 -56.97 -79.62
C PHE A 366 45.56 -58.22 -80.10
N THR A 367 44.28 -58.34 -79.75
CA THR A 367 43.42 -59.46 -80.18
C THR A 367 43.12 -59.34 -81.68
N ASN A 368 42.83 -58.15 -82.20
CA ASN A 368 42.63 -57.90 -83.62
C ASN A 368 43.90 -58.14 -84.43
N ILE A 369 45.08 -57.70 -83.93
CA ILE A 369 46.38 -58.01 -84.55
C ILE A 369 46.63 -59.52 -84.55
N ALA A 370 46.40 -60.19 -83.43
CA ALA A 370 46.57 -61.64 -83.34
C ALA A 370 45.59 -62.38 -84.26
N HIS A 371 44.37 -61.85 -84.42
CA HIS A 371 43.37 -62.38 -85.33
C HIS A 371 43.78 -62.18 -86.80
N GLU A 372 44.32 -61.01 -87.18
CA GLU A 372 44.87 -60.74 -88.52
C GLU A 372 46.10 -61.59 -88.84
N ILE A 373 46.99 -61.86 -87.87
CA ILE A 373 48.19 -62.68 -88.07
C ILE A 373 47.86 -64.19 -88.18
N ARG A 374 46.74 -64.65 -87.60
CA ARG A 374 46.33 -66.07 -87.65
C ARG A 374 45.39 -66.42 -88.80
N THR A 375 44.89 -65.45 -89.54
CA THR A 375 44.14 -65.67 -90.78
C THR A 375 45.02 -65.36 -91.99
N PRO A 376 45.57 -66.36 -92.70
CA PRO A 376 46.15 -66.08 -94.01
C PRO A 376 45.03 -65.61 -94.95
N LEU A 377 45.24 -64.45 -95.57
CA LEU A 377 44.48 -63.99 -96.72
C LEU A 377 44.49 -65.10 -97.79
N THR A 378 43.31 -65.65 -98.05
CA THR A 378 42.93 -66.33 -99.29
C THR A 378 41.66 -65.69 -99.81
#